data_AF-A0A7Y3GP95-F1
#
_entry.id   AF-A0A7Y3GP95-F1
#
_cell.length_a   1.000
_cell.length_b   1.000
_cell.length_c   1.000
_cell.angle_alpha   90.00
_cell.angle_beta   90.00
_cell.angle_gamma   90.00
#
_symmetry.space_group_name_H-M   'P 1'
#
loop_
_entity.id
_entity.type
_entity.pdbx_description
1 polymer ?
#
loop_
_entity_poly.entity_id
_entity_poly.type
_entity_poly.pdbx_seq_one_letter_code
_entity_poly.pdbx_strand_id
1 'polypeptide(L)'
;MIINQNIQKRSVLLLTFVLFFTQSFFGQNFISDIQLNGRSIPKIDIVISSPNGEDSKVEITKRTVIKSESIINVPSSNITVFLTSINGNIVEITGPSKLLFRTNERREEYRLIDGGASSNILINVFKELTGGVLASGPTNRIQARSRATKFLLRLEDEEDLTVVLKEGKIDVNSREKIEIKDEIVIGNENKRALFVRETKPLTNKDSIFNYDPNNELVQFFEAESEIKNFLQNQFKKQKKTMLKSGSNSKRAFKEVDRVKSVEDGIASFSEAIDNGEISVELIIQSAFLFADSYYQNDDLERSLAWLEAGLSFGKEYYENKQEVLNDFKKNNELVNAFRYDMLAANEFYAWGFDIKLKINGCLENENENPTKYRSDAKYLIEEIKDNK
;
A
#
# COMPACT_ATOMS: atom_id res chain seq x y z
N MET A 1 49.65 -33.62 42.14
CA MET A 1 49.05 -32.71 41.14
C MET A 1 48.52 -33.56 40.01
N ILE A 2 47.26 -33.98 40.12
CA ILE A 2 46.58 -34.85 39.15
C ILE A 2 45.39 -34.05 38.64
N ILE A 3 45.42 -33.67 37.37
CA ILE A 3 44.35 -32.95 36.70
C ILE A 3 43.31 -33.99 36.25
N ASN A 4 42.11 -33.86 36.81
CA ASN A 4 40.98 -34.75 36.60
C ASN A 4 40.32 -34.44 35.25
N GLN A 5 40.54 -35.29 34.24
CA GLN A 5 39.81 -35.30 32.99
C GLN A 5 38.45 -35.97 33.21
N ASN A 6 37.38 -35.19 33.42
CA ASN A 6 36.02 -35.73 33.31
C ASN A 6 34.93 -34.66 33.11
N ILE A 7 35.19 -33.70 32.21
CA ILE A 7 34.16 -32.75 31.74
C ILE A 7 34.15 -32.74 30.21
N GLN A 8 33.88 -33.89 29.58
CA GLN A 8 33.73 -33.94 28.11
C GLN A 8 32.64 -34.88 27.60
N LYS A 9 31.69 -35.32 28.44
CA LYS A 9 30.64 -36.28 28.03
C LYS A 9 29.20 -35.88 28.37
N ARG A 10 28.89 -34.58 28.53
CA ARG A 10 27.49 -34.13 28.75
C ARG A 10 26.97 -33.00 27.87
N SER A 11 27.75 -32.51 26.90
CA SER A 11 27.34 -31.36 26.09
C SER A 11 26.78 -31.70 24.71
N VAL A 12 26.67 -32.98 24.35
CA VAL A 12 26.21 -33.39 22.99
C VAL A 12 24.73 -33.81 22.97
N LEU A 13 24.08 -33.98 24.12
CA LEU A 13 22.68 -34.42 24.18
C LEU A 13 21.66 -33.27 24.31
N LEU A 14 22.09 -32.03 24.55
CA LEU A 14 21.18 -30.90 24.72
C LEU A 14 20.96 -30.08 23.42
N LEU A 15 21.82 -30.26 22.42
CA LEU A 15 21.71 -29.51 21.15
C LEU A 15 20.82 -30.21 20.12
N THR A 16 20.65 -31.53 20.23
CA THR A 16 19.82 -32.32 19.30
C THR A 16 18.34 -32.33 19.67
N PHE A 17 17.97 -32.03 20.92
CA PHE A 17 16.56 -32.05 21.34
C PHE A 17 15.82 -30.71 21.08
N VAL A 18 16.54 -29.60 20.87
CA VAL A 18 15.92 -28.32 20.47
C VAL A 18 15.68 -28.24 18.95
N LEU A 19 16.33 -29.09 18.15
CA LEU A 19 16.15 -29.15 16.70
C LEU A 19 14.96 -30.01 16.24
N PHE A 20 14.26 -30.71 17.15
CA PHE A 20 13.16 -31.63 16.79
C PHE A 20 11.74 -31.09 17.02
N PHE A 21 11.56 -29.82 17.42
CA PHE A 21 10.24 -29.18 17.48
C PHE A 21 10.03 -28.02 16.50
N THR A 22 10.97 -27.73 15.59
CA THR A 22 10.86 -26.60 14.64
C THR A 22 10.64 -27.00 13.18
N GLN A 23 10.43 -28.28 12.87
CA GLN A 23 9.86 -28.70 11.57
C GLN A 23 8.35 -28.84 11.81
N SER A 24 7.45 -28.05 11.22
CA SER A 24 7.25 -27.90 9.77
C SER A 24 6.42 -26.65 9.40
N PHE A 25 6.89 -25.44 9.73
CA PHE A 25 6.25 -24.17 9.28
C PHE A 25 7.23 -23.18 8.66
N PHE A 26 8.38 -23.65 8.15
CA PHE A 26 9.24 -22.81 7.34
C PHE A 26 8.57 -22.56 5.99
N GLY A 27 8.15 -21.32 5.73
CA GLY A 27 7.68 -20.93 4.40
C GLY A 27 6.15 -20.78 4.24
N GLN A 28 5.34 -20.76 5.31
CA GLN A 28 3.88 -20.64 5.18
C GLN A 28 3.29 -19.64 6.19
N ASN A 29 2.19 -19.00 5.82
CA ASN A 29 1.39 -18.19 6.74
C ASN A 29 0.44 -19.09 7.50
N PHE A 30 0.30 -18.89 8.81
CA PHE A 30 -0.57 -19.72 9.62
C PHE A 30 -1.11 -19.01 10.84
N ILE A 31 -2.23 -19.49 11.35
CA ILE A 31 -2.81 -19.01 12.61
C ILE A 31 -2.00 -19.57 13.78
N SER A 32 -1.25 -18.74 14.49
CA SER A 32 -0.38 -19.17 15.58
C SER A 32 -1.12 -19.31 16.92
N ASP A 33 -2.12 -18.48 17.17
CA ASP A 33 -2.96 -18.54 18.37
C ASP A 33 -4.36 -17.98 18.09
N ILE A 34 -5.32 -18.39 18.93
CA ILE A 34 -6.71 -17.94 18.90
C ILE A 34 -7.12 -17.75 20.35
N GLN A 35 -7.72 -16.61 20.66
CA GLN A 35 -8.17 -16.29 22.02
C GLN A 35 -9.64 -15.91 22.04
N LEU A 36 -10.34 -16.37 23.08
CA LEU A 36 -11.71 -16.00 23.42
C LEU A 36 -11.71 -15.42 24.83
N ASN A 37 -12.10 -14.15 24.97
CA ASN A 37 -12.00 -13.40 26.23
C ASN A 37 -10.57 -13.44 26.83
N GLY A 38 -9.55 -13.32 25.98
CA GLY A 38 -8.13 -13.37 26.39
C GLY A 38 -7.63 -14.77 26.81
N ARG A 39 -8.46 -15.82 26.68
CA ARG A 39 -8.06 -17.21 26.96
C ARG A 39 -7.82 -17.94 25.66
N SER A 40 -6.66 -18.60 25.55
CA SER A 40 -6.33 -19.39 24.38
C SER A 40 -7.31 -20.56 24.21
N ILE A 41 -7.81 -20.73 22.99
CA ILE A 41 -8.71 -21.81 22.60
C ILE A 41 -8.13 -22.60 21.41
N PRO A 42 -8.51 -23.88 21.24
CA PRO A 42 -7.94 -24.71 20.18
C PRO A 42 -8.50 -24.39 18.79
N LYS A 43 -9.75 -23.91 18.70
CA LYS A 43 -10.49 -23.72 17.44
C LYS A 43 -11.62 -22.70 17.57
N ILE A 44 -11.97 -22.05 16.46
CA ILE A 44 -13.12 -21.16 16.34
C ILE A 44 -13.64 -21.10 14.90
N ASP A 45 -14.94 -20.85 14.74
CA ASP A 45 -15.53 -20.59 13.43
C ASP A 45 -15.31 -19.12 13.07
N ILE A 46 -14.47 -18.86 12.07
CA ILE A 46 -14.40 -17.56 11.40
C ILE A 46 -14.45 -17.74 9.88
N VAL A 47 -14.76 -16.67 9.17
CA VAL A 47 -14.84 -16.71 7.70
C VAL A 47 -13.48 -16.31 7.13
N ILE A 48 -12.92 -17.20 6.30
CA ILE A 48 -11.80 -16.84 5.43
C ILE A 48 -12.30 -16.93 4.00
N SER A 49 -12.30 -15.78 3.33
CA SER A 49 -12.69 -15.70 1.93
C SER A 49 -11.43 -15.58 1.07
N SER A 50 -11.39 -16.34 -0.01
CA SER A 50 -10.45 -16.08 -1.10
C SER A 50 -10.99 -14.96 -1.99
N PRO A 51 -10.13 -14.23 -2.73
CA PRO A 51 -10.59 -13.17 -3.63
C PRO A 51 -11.62 -13.64 -4.67
N ASN A 52 -11.56 -14.90 -5.06
CA ASN A 52 -12.40 -15.46 -6.12
C ASN A 52 -13.83 -15.82 -5.66
N GLY A 53 -14.22 -15.44 -4.45
CA GLY A 53 -15.61 -15.55 -3.99
C GLY A 53 -16.05 -16.95 -3.56
N GLU A 54 -15.15 -17.94 -3.51
CA GLU A 54 -15.43 -19.18 -2.78
C GLU A 54 -15.34 -18.90 -1.28
N ASP A 55 -16.45 -18.43 -0.71
CA ASP A 55 -16.62 -18.32 0.73
C ASP A 55 -16.57 -19.72 1.33
N SER A 56 -15.44 -20.02 1.96
CA SER A 56 -15.29 -21.22 2.76
C SER A 56 -15.47 -20.77 4.21
N LYS A 57 -16.60 -21.13 4.84
CA LYS A 57 -16.61 -21.20 6.31
C LYS A 57 -15.59 -22.26 6.69
N VAL A 58 -14.41 -21.83 7.13
CA VAL A 58 -13.36 -22.71 7.60
C VAL A 58 -13.35 -22.60 9.12
N GLU A 59 -13.69 -23.69 9.79
CA GLU A 59 -13.34 -23.83 11.20
C GLU A 59 -11.81 -23.66 11.31
N ILE A 60 -11.37 -22.55 11.90
CA ILE A 60 -9.96 -22.29 12.07
C ILE A 60 -9.50 -22.98 13.34
N THR A 61 -8.42 -23.74 13.21
CA THR A 61 -7.67 -24.26 14.34
C THR A 61 -6.31 -23.58 14.39
N LYS A 62 -5.63 -23.70 15.53
CA LYS A 62 -4.21 -23.34 15.57
C LYS A 62 -3.48 -24.12 14.47
N ARG A 63 -2.59 -23.43 13.77
CA ARG A 63 -1.79 -23.91 12.64
C ARG A 63 -2.55 -24.08 11.32
N THR A 64 -3.80 -23.63 11.22
CA THR A 64 -4.47 -23.48 9.92
C THR A 64 -3.59 -22.60 9.02
N VAL A 65 -3.26 -23.14 7.84
CA VAL A 65 -2.45 -22.45 6.82
C VAL A 65 -3.33 -21.47 6.06
N ILE A 66 -2.86 -20.24 5.89
CA ILE A 66 -3.57 -19.17 5.21
C ILE A 66 -2.87 -18.85 3.90
N LYS A 67 -3.63 -18.90 2.80
CA LYS A 67 -3.12 -18.48 1.49
C LYS A 67 -2.90 -16.97 1.48
N SER A 68 -1.90 -16.51 0.74
CA SER A 68 -1.79 -15.08 0.42
C SER A 68 -3.09 -14.62 -0.28
N GLU A 69 -3.42 -13.34 -0.12
CA GLU A 69 -4.61 -12.67 -0.66
C GLU A 69 -5.93 -13.06 0.01
N SER A 70 -5.88 -13.84 1.08
CA SER A 70 -7.09 -14.17 1.85
C SER A 70 -7.60 -12.96 2.65
N ILE A 71 -8.91 -12.94 2.86
CA ILE A 71 -9.58 -12.00 3.74
C ILE A 71 -9.96 -12.75 5.01
N ILE A 72 -9.45 -12.28 6.15
CA ILE A 72 -9.75 -12.82 7.47
C ILE A 72 -10.84 -11.95 8.09
N ASN A 73 -12.02 -12.53 8.34
CA ASN A 73 -13.14 -11.87 8.99
C ASN A 73 -13.29 -12.37 10.43
N VAL A 74 -12.91 -11.54 11.40
CA VAL A 74 -13.13 -11.81 12.83
C VAL A 74 -14.48 -11.20 13.21
N PRO A 75 -15.45 -11.98 13.71
CA PRO A 75 -16.84 -11.51 13.81
C PRO A 75 -17.21 -10.84 15.14
N SER A 76 -16.40 -10.96 16.19
CA SER A 76 -16.82 -10.57 17.55
C SER A 76 -15.70 -9.94 18.37
N SER A 77 -16.08 -8.98 19.24
CA SER A 77 -15.19 -8.18 20.10
C SER A 77 -14.39 -8.99 21.12
N ASN A 78 -14.83 -10.20 21.44
CA ASN A 78 -14.17 -11.09 22.38
C ASN A 78 -13.20 -12.08 21.73
N ILE A 79 -13.04 -12.06 20.40
CA ILE A 79 -12.15 -12.94 19.65
C ILE A 79 -10.89 -12.17 19.28
N THR A 80 -9.74 -12.81 19.48
CA THR A 80 -8.45 -12.36 18.95
C THR A 80 -7.81 -13.48 18.16
N VAL A 81 -7.35 -13.18 16.95
CA VAL A 81 -6.66 -14.10 16.06
C VAL A 81 -5.23 -13.64 15.85
N PHE A 82 -4.27 -14.54 16.05
CA PHE A 82 -2.85 -14.28 15.81
C PHE A 82 -2.44 -14.97 14.51
N LEU A 83 -2.06 -14.18 13.52
CA LEU A 83 -1.50 -14.64 12.26
C LEU A 83 0.02 -14.49 12.32
N THR A 84 0.74 -15.54 11.95
CA THR A 84 2.17 -15.48 11.70
C THR A 84 2.42 -15.59 10.20
N SER A 85 3.08 -14.58 9.63
CA SER A 85 3.43 -14.54 8.21
C SER A 85 4.62 -15.45 7.89
N ILE A 86 4.82 -15.72 6.60
CA ILE A 86 5.98 -16.43 6.07
C ILE A 86 7.32 -15.79 6.47
N ASN A 87 7.33 -14.48 6.70
CA ASN A 87 8.54 -13.76 7.11
C ASN A 87 8.73 -13.71 8.63
N GLY A 88 7.80 -14.29 9.40
CA GLY A 88 7.84 -14.35 10.86
C GLY A 88 7.23 -13.14 11.55
N ASN A 89 6.59 -12.22 10.82
CA ASN A 89 5.85 -11.12 11.42
C ASN A 89 4.57 -11.64 12.06
N ILE A 90 4.12 -10.98 13.14
CA ILE A 90 2.92 -11.38 13.87
C ILE A 90 1.88 -10.28 13.74
N VAL A 91 0.67 -10.66 13.32
CA VAL A 91 -0.50 -9.78 13.28
C VAL A 91 -1.53 -10.29 14.26
N GLU A 92 -1.87 -9.44 15.22
CA GLU A 92 -2.92 -9.65 16.19
C GLU A 92 -4.17 -8.89 15.73
N ILE A 93 -5.21 -9.64 15.40
CA ILE A 93 -6.49 -9.16 14.87
C ILE A 93 -7.51 -9.27 15.99
N THR A 94 -7.94 -8.14 16.55
CA THR A 94 -8.88 -8.11 17.67
C THR A 94 -10.21 -7.51 17.27
N GLY A 95 -11.28 -8.19 17.65
CA GLY A 95 -12.64 -7.69 17.52
C GLY A 95 -13.22 -7.77 16.11
N PRO A 96 -14.45 -7.24 15.90
CA PRO A 96 -15.13 -7.27 14.61
C PRO A 96 -14.28 -6.54 13.56
N SER A 97 -13.66 -7.29 12.64
CA SER A 97 -12.68 -6.77 11.70
C SER A 97 -12.54 -7.64 10.45
N LYS A 98 -12.28 -6.99 9.31
CA LYS A 98 -11.93 -7.66 8.05
C LYS A 98 -10.55 -7.19 7.59
N LEU A 99 -9.62 -8.12 7.50
CA LEU A 99 -8.25 -7.86 7.08
C LEU A 99 -7.94 -8.62 5.79
N LEU A 100 -7.62 -7.90 4.72
CA LEU A 100 -6.99 -8.48 3.54
C LEU A 100 -5.49 -8.57 3.79
N PHE A 101 -4.95 -9.76 3.57
CA PHE A 101 -3.56 -10.07 3.81
C PHE A 101 -2.88 -10.55 2.52
N ARG A 102 -1.84 -9.86 2.06
CA ARG A 102 -1.01 -10.29 0.93
C ARG A 102 0.44 -10.40 1.35
N THR A 103 1.08 -11.50 1.01
CA THR A 103 2.44 -11.76 1.46
C THR A 103 3.19 -12.66 0.49
N ASN A 104 4.47 -12.38 0.35
CA ASN A 104 5.44 -13.28 -0.25
C ASN A 104 6.76 -13.19 0.54
N GLU A 105 7.82 -13.82 0.03
CA GLU A 105 9.14 -13.84 0.69
C GLU A 105 9.81 -12.46 0.80
N ARG A 106 9.32 -11.46 0.05
CA ARG A 106 9.95 -10.14 -0.10
C ARG A 106 9.09 -8.98 0.41
N ARG A 107 7.76 -9.16 0.43
CA ARG A 107 6.77 -8.11 0.72
C ARG A 107 5.61 -8.64 1.57
N GLU A 108 5.10 -7.78 2.45
CA GLU A 108 3.85 -8.00 3.16
C GLU A 108 2.96 -6.76 3.10
N GLU A 109 1.68 -6.99 2.88
CA GLU A 109 0.64 -5.98 2.83
C GLU A 109 -0.55 -6.40 3.67
N TYR A 110 -1.03 -5.46 4.47
CA TYR A 110 -2.17 -5.61 5.35
C TYR A 110 -3.14 -4.47 5.08
N ARG A 111 -4.34 -4.79 4.61
CA ARG A 111 -5.39 -3.79 4.40
C ARG A 111 -6.55 -4.06 5.33
N LEU A 112 -6.78 -3.13 6.26
CA LEU A 112 -7.96 -3.13 7.11
C LEU A 112 -9.15 -2.63 6.28
N ILE A 113 -10.06 -3.52 5.93
CA ILE A 113 -11.21 -3.25 5.06
C ILE A 113 -12.40 -2.77 5.89
N ASP A 114 -12.56 -3.33 7.08
CA ASP A 114 -13.70 -3.07 7.97
C ASP A 114 -13.24 -3.28 9.42
N GLY A 115 -13.80 -2.51 10.35
CA GLY A 115 -13.46 -2.53 11.75
C GLY A 115 -14.46 -1.75 12.58
N GLY A 116 -15.11 -2.41 13.54
CA GLY A 116 -15.97 -1.72 14.50
C GLY A 116 -15.16 -0.88 15.51
N ALA A 117 -15.82 -0.10 16.36
CA ALA A 117 -15.18 0.79 17.35
C ALA A 117 -14.18 0.10 18.31
N SER A 118 -14.27 -1.23 18.47
CA SER A 118 -13.34 -2.04 19.28
C SER A 118 -12.26 -2.77 18.46
N SER A 119 -12.28 -2.63 17.12
CA SER A 119 -11.36 -3.29 16.21
C SER A 119 -9.95 -2.74 16.37
N ASN A 120 -8.98 -3.62 16.54
CA ASN A 120 -7.58 -3.26 16.67
C ASN A 120 -6.73 -4.28 15.93
N ILE A 121 -5.95 -3.83 14.95
CA ILE A 121 -4.96 -4.67 14.27
C ILE A 121 -3.57 -4.27 14.71
N LEU A 122 -2.95 -5.06 15.58
CA LEU A 122 -1.60 -4.82 16.08
C LEU A 122 -0.61 -5.65 15.26
N ILE A 123 0.29 -4.98 14.56
CA ILE A 123 1.28 -5.60 13.69
C ILE A 123 2.65 -5.47 14.35
N ASN A 124 3.30 -6.62 14.56
CA ASN A 124 4.67 -6.73 15.05
C ASN A 124 5.57 -7.18 13.90
N VAL A 125 6.43 -6.28 13.43
CA VAL A 125 7.38 -6.54 12.34
C VAL A 125 8.74 -6.87 12.93
N PHE A 126 9.23 -8.09 12.74
CA PHE A 126 10.48 -8.58 13.33
C PHE A 126 11.68 -8.53 12.38
N LYS A 127 11.46 -8.72 11.07
CA LYS A 127 12.55 -8.67 10.08
C LYS A 127 12.79 -7.25 9.57
N GLU A 128 14.05 -6.83 9.59
CA GLU A 128 14.50 -5.62 8.88
C GLU A 128 14.51 -5.80 7.34
N LEU A 129 14.60 -7.06 6.87
CA LEU A 129 14.89 -7.40 5.47
C LEU A 129 13.65 -7.66 4.59
N THR A 130 12.45 -7.76 5.16
CA THR A 130 11.24 -7.66 4.32
C THR A 130 11.11 -6.21 3.89
N GLY A 131 10.92 -5.94 2.60
CA GLY A 131 10.99 -4.60 2.00
C GLY A 131 9.85 -3.66 2.42
N GLY A 132 9.65 -3.41 3.71
CA GLY A 132 8.56 -2.60 4.23
C GLY A 132 7.27 -3.39 4.34
N VAL A 133 6.76 -3.55 5.56
CA VAL A 133 5.35 -3.93 5.74
C VAL A 133 4.51 -2.72 5.34
N LEU A 134 3.63 -2.91 4.36
CA LEU A 134 2.66 -1.89 3.93
C LEU A 134 1.33 -2.16 4.64
N ALA A 135 0.86 -1.16 5.38
CA ALA A 135 -0.43 -1.23 6.06
C ALA A 135 -1.33 -0.09 5.57
N SER A 136 -2.58 -0.40 5.22
CA SER A 136 -3.52 0.60 4.70
C SER A 136 -4.95 0.36 5.17
N GLY A 137 -5.81 1.35 4.92
CA GLY A 137 -7.25 1.30 5.19
C GLY A 137 -8.08 1.03 3.94
N PRO A 138 -9.42 1.17 4.04
CA PRO A 138 -10.35 0.86 2.96
C PRO A 138 -10.14 1.76 1.74
N THR A 139 -9.73 3.00 1.94
CA THR A 139 -9.53 3.99 0.87
C THR A 139 -8.15 3.97 0.24
N ASN A 140 -7.20 3.21 0.81
CA ASN A 140 -5.76 3.25 0.47
C ASN A 140 -5.10 4.65 0.54
N ARG A 141 -5.80 5.69 1.05
CA ARG A 141 -5.28 7.06 1.19
C ARG A 141 -4.11 7.14 2.16
N ILE A 142 -4.15 6.34 3.22
CA ILE A 142 -3.07 6.22 4.20
C ILE A 142 -2.36 4.89 4.02
N GLN A 143 -1.04 4.96 3.96
CA GLN A 143 -0.16 3.81 3.85
C GLN A 143 1.00 3.93 4.84
N ALA A 144 1.00 3.06 5.84
CA ALA A 144 2.06 2.96 6.82
C ALA A 144 3.13 1.98 6.34
N ARG A 145 4.38 2.42 6.29
CA ARG A 145 5.55 1.61 5.91
C ARG A 145 6.46 1.44 7.11
N SER A 146 6.72 0.20 7.48
CA SER A 146 7.50 -0.08 8.69
C SER A 146 8.58 -1.15 8.48
N ARG A 147 9.62 -1.08 9.33
CA ARG A 147 10.69 -2.07 9.48
C ARG A 147 11.00 -2.21 10.96
N ALA A 148 11.16 -3.44 11.47
CA ALA A 148 11.48 -3.70 12.89
C ALA A 148 10.65 -2.84 13.87
N THR A 149 9.32 -2.86 13.72
CA THR A 149 8.41 -1.88 14.34
C THR A 149 7.13 -2.56 14.78
N LYS A 150 6.54 -2.04 15.86
CA LYS A 150 5.23 -2.43 16.36
C LYS A 150 4.26 -1.27 16.22
N PHE A 151 3.14 -1.49 15.55
CA PHE A 151 2.15 -0.43 15.31
C PHE A 151 0.74 -1.00 15.25
N LEU A 152 -0.23 -0.16 15.57
CA LEU A 152 -1.65 -0.47 15.60
C LEU A 152 -2.37 0.24 14.45
N LEU A 153 -3.29 -0.46 13.80
CA LEU A 153 -4.27 0.09 12.87
C LEU A 153 -5.67 0.05 13.49
N ARG A 154 -6.41 1.13 13.29
CA ARG A 154 -7.83 1.30 13.65
C ARG A 154 -8.55 2.00 12.52
N LEU A 155 -9.84 1.73 12.36
CA LEU A 155 -10.73 2.59 11.59
C LEU A 155 -11.54 3.45 12.56
N GLU A 156 -11.50 4.76 12.37
CA GLU A 156 -12.46 5.68 12.95
C GLU A 156 -13.54 5.94 11.87
N ASP A 157 -14.80 6.00 12.29
CA ASP A 157 -15.95 6.28 11.41
C ASP A 157 -15.98 5.45 10.09
N GLU A 158 -15.59 4.17 10.19
CA GLU A 158 -15.62 3.13 9.14
C GLU A 158 -14.69 3.34 7.92
N GLU A 159 -14.01 4.49 7.77
CA GLU A 159 -13.13 4.75 6.61
C GLU A 159 -11.77 5.37 6.96
N ASP A 160 -11.67 6.08 8.09
CA ASP A 160 -10.49 6.84 8.43
C ASP A 160 -9.49 5.98 9.20
N LEU A 161 -8.44 5.56 8.49
CA LEU A 161 -7.38 4.77 9.09
C LEU A 161 -6.61 5.63 10.11
N THR A 162 -6.58 5.15 11.34
CA THR A 162 -5.71 5.64 12.40
C THR A 162 -4.51 4.71 12.54
N VAL A 163 -3.31 5.29 12.55
CA VAL A 163 -2.05 4.56 12.76
C VAL A 163 -1.43 5.02 14.07
N VAL A 164 -1.20 4.07 14.99
CA VAL A 164 -0.56 4.36 16.29
C VAL A 164 0.76 3.60 16.40
N LEU A 165 1.86 4.33 16.58
CA LEU A 165 3.17 3.72 16.81
C LEU A 165 3.24 3.17 18.24
N LYS A 166 3.64 1.91 18.43
CA LYS A 166 3.85 1.31 19.76
C LYS A 166 5.33 1.08 20.09
N GLU A 167 6.14 0.79 19.09
CA GLU A 167 7.59 0.60 19.23
C GLU A 167 8.30 0.77 17.89
N GLY A 168 9.52 1.32 17.87
CA GLY A 168 10.32 1.50 16.66
C GLY A 168 10.02 2.80 15.91
N LYS A 169 9.95 2.73 14.58
CA LYS A 169 9.69 3.89 13.70
C LYS A 169 8.85 3.47 12.50
N ILE A 170 7.81 4.25 12.21
CA ILE A 170 6.97 4.04 11.03
C ILE A 170 6.90 5.31 10.19
N ASP A 171 7.01 5.16 8.88
CA ASP A 171 6.77 6.26 7.93
C ASP A 171 5.32 6.12 7.43
N VAL A 172 4.46 7.07 7.78
CA VAL A 172 3.05 7.08 7.35
C VAL A 172 2.91 8.02 6.15
N ASN A 173 2.39 7.50 5.05
CA ASN A 173 2.15 8.25 3.83
C ASN A 173 0.66 8.57 3.71
N SER A 174 0.33 9.84 3.47
CA SER A 174 -1.02 10.28 3.13
C SER A 174 -1.05 10.80 1.71
N ARG A 175 -2.09 10.44 0.95
CA ARG A 175 -2.35 10.97 -0.39
C ARG A 175 -3.22 12.22 -0.29
N GLU A 176 -2.73 13.34 -0.79
CA GLU A 176 -3.44 14.63 -0.82
C GLU A 176 -3.79 15.02 -2.25
N LYS A 177 -5.01 15.57 -2.42
CA LYS A 177 -5.46 16.14 -3.69
C LYS A 177 -5.05 17.62 -3.77
N ILE A 178 -4.38 17.97 -4.85
CA ILE A 178 -3.96 19.34 -5.18
C ILE A 178 -4.67 19.74 -6.46
N GLU A 179 -5.23 20.95 -6.52
CA GLU A 179 -5.85 21.48 -7.73
C GLU A 179 -4.99 22.60 -8.31
N ILE A 180 -4.73 22.54 -9.62
CA ILE A 180 -4.01 23.60 -10.33
C ILE A 180 -4.82 24.09 -11.52
N LYS A 181 -4.75 25.40 -11.78
CA LYS A 181 -5.37 26.01 -12.95
C LYS A 181 -4.43 25.92 -14.15
N ASP A 182 -4.63 24.91 -15.00
CA ASP A 182 -3.90 24.76 -16.27
C ASP A 182 -4.78 25.20 -17.45
N GLU A 183 -4.23 25.98 -18.39
CA GLU A 183 -4.95 26.51 -19.56
C GLU A 183 -5.35 25.43 -20.60
N ILE A 184 -4.80 24.22 -20.48
CA ILE A 184 -4.83 23.19 -21.56
C ILE A 184 -5.82 22.03 -21.26
N VAL A 185 -6.60 22.09 -20.18
CA VAL A 185 -7.53 20.99 -19.81
C VAL A 185 -8.84 21.06 -20.59
N ILE A 186 -9.05 20.11 -21.51
CA ILE A 186 -10.34 19.92 -22.19
C ILE A 186 -11.34 19.29 -21.19
N GLY A 187 -12.53 19.89 -21.06
CA GLY A 187 -13.63 19.33 -20.29
C GLY A 187 -13.44 19.36 -18.76
N ASN A 188 -13.45 20.56 -18.19
CA ASN A 188 -14.34 21.01 -17.10
C ASN A 188 -13.70 22.24 -16.41
N GLU A 189 -14.22 23.44 -16.72
CA GLU A 189 -14.02 24.76 -16.05
C GLU A 189 -12.82 24.97 -15.09
N ASN A 190 -11.61 24.65 -15.55
CA ASN A 190 -10.31 25.20 -15.14
C ASN A 190 -9.49 24.53 -14.01
N LYS A 191 -9.63 23.23 -13.71
CA LYS A 191 -8.75 22.61 -12.69
C LYS A 191 -8.28 21.20 -13.00
N ARG A 192 -6.96 21.02 -13.09
CA ARG A 192 -6.31 19.71 -13.08
C ARG A 192 -6.08 19.26 -11.64
N ALA A 193 -6.41 18.00 -11.35
CA ALA A 193 -6.17 17.40 -10.05
C ALA A 193 -4.85 16.61 -10.07
N LEU A 194 -3.96 16.92 -9.13
CA LEU A 194 -2.72 16.20 -8.86
C LEU A 194 -2.89 15.46 -7.54
N PHE A 195 -2.27 14.29 -7.42
CA PHE A 195 -2.34 13.47 -6.23
C PHE A 195 -0.94 13.26 -5.69
N VAL A 196 -0.62 13.89 -4.56
CA VAL A 196 0.74 13.89 -4.01
C VAL A 196 0.77 13.16 -2.68
N ARG A 197 1.80 12.35 -2.48
CA ARG A 197 2.06 11.71 -1.19
C ARG A 197 2.90 12.58 -0.28
N GLU A 198 2.38 12.84 0.89
CA GLU A 198 3.12 13.38 2.03
C GLU A 198 3.55 12.24 2.95
N THR A 199 4.81 12.26 3.39
CA THR A 199 5.34 11.26 4.31
C THR A 199 5.60 11.90 5.67
N LYS A 200 4.92 11.41 6.71
CA LYS A 200 5.12 11.81 8.10
C LYS A 200 5.75 10.67 8.89
N PRO A 201 6.99 10.82 9.39
CA PRO A 201 7.59 9.83 10.27
C PRO A 201 6.96 9.92 11.66
N LEU A 202 6.59 8.78 12.23
CA LEU A 202 6.30 8.62 13.64
C LEU A 202 7.51 7.95 14.31
N THR A 203 8.06 8.59 15.33
CA THR A 203 9.26 8.10 16.06
C THR A 203 9.03 7.96 17.56
N ASN A 204 7.97 8.58 18.09
CA ASN A 204 7.68 8.56 19.52
C ASN A 204 6.65 7.47 19.79
N LYS A 205 6.91 6.66 20.82
CA LYS A 205 5.95 5.66 21.29
C LYS A 205 4.61 6.32 21.60
N ASP A 206 3.54 5.65 21.19
CA ASP A 206 2.14 6.06 21.29
C ASP A 206 1.78 7.34 20.50
N SER A 207 2.67 7.80 19.60
CA SER A 207 2.30 8.83 18.63
C SER A 207 1.27 8.32 17.63
N ILE A 208 0.36 9.21 17.25
CA ILE A 208 -0.82 8.91 16.45
C ILE A 208 -0.75 9.70 15.15
N PHE A 209 -1.04 9.01 14.04
CA PHE A 209 -1.43 9.64 12.78
C PHE A 209 -2.92 9.37 12.56
N ASN A 210 -3.71 10.44 12.62
CA ASN A 210 -5.09 10.44 12.20
C ASN A 210 -5.18 11.25 10.93
N TYR A 211 -5.87 10.71 9.95
CA TYR A 211 -6.33 11.51 8.82
C TYR A 211 -7.63 12.19 9.23
N ASP A 212 -7.72 13.48 8.91
CA ASP A 212 -8.91 14.28 9.12
C ASP A 212 -9.40 14.71 7.74
N PRO A 213 -10.48 14.10 7.22
CA PRO A 213 -11.03 14.46 5.91
C PRO A 213 -11.53 15.91 5.87
N ASN A 214 -11.87 16.52 7.01
CA ASN A 214 -12.27 17.93 7.09
C ASN A 214 -11.08 18.89 7.01
N ASN A 215 -9.87 18.37 7.15
CA ASN A 215 -8.62 19.11 7.03
C ASN A 215 -7.89 18.79 5.72
N GLU A 216 -8.55 18.12 4.76
CA GLU A 216 -8.16 18.14 3.35
C GLU A 216 -8.31 19.57 2.82
N LEU A 217 -7.36 20.44 3.15
CA LEU A 217 -7.16 21.66 2.40
C LEU A 217 -6.74 21.24 1.00
N VAL A 218 -7.71 21.19 0.09
CA VAL A 218 -7.43 21.16 -1.35
C VAL A 218 -6.60 22.40 -1.63
N GLN A 219 -5.28 22.22 -1.72
CA GLN A 219 -4.40 23.32 -2.06
C GLN A 219 -4.68 23.67 -3.51
N PHE A 220 -4.99 24.94 -3.73
CA PHE A 220 -5.29 25.47 -5.04
C PHE A 220 -4.18 26.43 -5.45
N PHE A 221 -3.57 26.17 -6.60
CA PHE A 221 -2.56 27.05 -7.19
C PHE A 221 -3.08 27.60 -8.52
N GLU A 222 -3.06 28.92 -8.65
CA GLU A 222 -3.51 29.63 -9.85
C GLU A 222 -2.36 30.34 -10.57
N ALA A 223 -1.39 30.87 -9.84
CA ALA A 223 -0.26 31.57 -10.46
C ALA A 223 0.78 30.57 -10.98
N GLU A 224 1.26 30.76 -12.20
CA GLU A 224 2.31 29.93 -12.82
C GLU A 224 3.57 29.81 -11.92
N SER A 225 3.92 30.89 -11.22
CA SER A 225 5.04 30.89 -10.28
C SER A 225 4.80 30.00 -9.06
N GLU A 226 3.57 29.92 -8.55
CA GLU A 226 3.19 29.04 -7.45
C GLU A 226 3.21 27.58 -7.90
N ILE A 227 2.65 27.29 -9.08
CA ILE A 227 2.66 25.96 -9.69
C ILE A 227 4.10 25.49 -9.90
N LYS A 228 4.96 26.33 -10.49
CA LYS A 228 6.37 26.01 -10.71
C LYS A 228 7.11 25.76 -9.39
N ASN A 229 6.90 26.59 -8.38
CA ASN A 229 7.51 26.40 -7.06
C ASN A 229 7.03 25.10 -6.39
N PHE A 230 5.74 24.81 -6.46
CA PHE A 230 5.16 23.57 -5.96
C PHE A 230 5.78 22.34 -6.64
N LEU A 231 5.80 22.31 -7.97
CA LEU A 231 6.37 21.21 -8.76
C LEU A 231 7.85 20.99 -8.44
N GLN A 232 8.65 22.06 -8.36
CA GLN A 232 10.07 21.96 -8.00
C GLN A 232 10.28 21.42 -6.58
N ASN A 233 9.45 21.82 -5.62
CA ASN A 233 9.53 21.34 -4.25
C ASN A 233 9.16 19.85 -4.17
N GLN A 234 8.08 19.45 -4.84
CA GLN A 234 7.67 18.04 -4.90
C GLN A 234 8.67 17.18 -5.66
N PHE A 235 9.26 17.69 -6.74
CA PHE A 235 10.33 17.03 -7.47
C PHE A 235 11.49 16.64 -6.53
N LYS A 236 11.99 17.61 -5.74
CA LYS A 236 13.09 17.37 -4.78
C LYS A 236 12.71 16.34 -3.72
N LYS A 237 11.49 16.42 -3.18
CA LYS A 237 10.98 15.48 -2.17
C LYS A 237 10.89 14.06 -2.75
N GLN A 238 10.18 13.88 -3.86
CA GLN A 238 9.95 12.55 -4.45
C GLN A 238 11.23 11.92 -5.01
N LYS A 239 12.13 12.71 -5.60
CA LYS A 239 13.46 12.24 -6.01
C LYS A 239 14.23 11.64 -4.84
N LYS A 240 14.23 12.33 -3.69
CA LYS A 240 14.88 11.82 -2.47
C LYS A 240 14.22 10.52 -2.00
N THR A 241 12.90 10.42 -2.06
CA THR A 241 12.15 9.20 -1.69
C THR A 241 12.53 8.03 -2.60
N MET A 242 12.47 8.20 -3.92
CA MET A 242 12.80 7.14 -4.89
C MET A 242 14.25 6.65 -4.74
N LEU A 243 15.20 7.56 -4.54
CA LEU A 243 16.63 7.21 -4.38
C LEU A 243 16.96 6.51 -3.06
N LYS A 244 16.11 6.66 -2.03
CA LYS A 244 16.28 6.05 -0.70
C LYS A 244 15.46 4.77 -0.50
N SER A 245 14.51 4.51 -1.40
CA SER A 245 13.56 3.39 -1.29
C SER A 245 14.25 2.02 -1.41
N GLY A 246 15.26 1.91 -2.28
CA GLY A 246 16.09 0.71 -2.44
C GLY A 246 16.99 0.78 -3.67
N SER A 247 17.75 -0.30 -3.94
CA SER A 247 18.72 -0.32 -5.04
C SER A 247 18.06 -0.35 -6.41
N ASN A 248 16.95 -1.08 -6.55
CA ASN A 248 16.24 -1.22 -7.83
C ASN A 248 15.51 0.08 -8.16
N SER A 249 14.81 0.67 -7.18
CA SER A 249 14.18 2.00 -7.31
C SER A 249 15.21 3.09 -7.67
N LYS A 250 16.41 3.04 -7.07
CA LYS A 250 17.50 3.99 -7.39
C LYS A 250 18.07 3.79 -8.78
N ARG A 251 18.17 2.55 -9.26
CA ARG A 251 18.62 2.21 -10.61
C ARG A 251 17.58 2.68 -11.63
N ALA A 252 16.32 2.30 -11.43
CA ALA A 252 15.18 2.70 -12.26
C ALA A 252 15.11 4.22 -12.44
N PHE A 253 15.16 4.97 -11.33
CA PHE A 253 15.17 6.44 -11.38
C PHE A 253 16.30 6.95 -12.30
N LYS A 254 17.52 6.41 -12.18
CA LYS A 254 18.65 6.88 -12.99
C LYS A 254 18.55 6.50 -14.46
N GLU A 255 17.89 5.39 -14.79
CA GLU A 255 17.70 4.93 -16.18
C GLU A 255 16.71 5.85 -16.91
N VAL A 256 15.58 6.18 -16.27
CA VAL A 256 14.59 7.13 -16.79
C VAL A 256 15.11 8.57 -16.78
N ASP A 257 15.66 9.05 -15.65
CA ASP A 257 16.10 10.46 -15.46
C ASP A 257 17.27 10.86 -16.37
N ARG A 258 18.07 9.89 -16.82
CA ARG A 258 19.18 10.12 -17.74
C ARG A 258 18.84 9.77 -19.19
N VAL A 259 17.59 9.38 -19.46
CA VAL A 259 17.10 8.96 -20.78
C VAL A 259 18.02 7.90 -21.41
N LYS A 260 18.51 6.96 -20.58
CA LYS A 260 19.39 5.89 -21.07
C LYS A 260 18.60 4.79 -21.76
N SER A 261 17.49 4.42 -21.13
CA SER A 261 16.54 3.40 -21.58
C SER A 261 15.32 3.49 -20.67
N VAL A 262 14.19 3.95 -21.20
CA VAL A 262 12.93 4.05 -20.43
C VAL A 262 12.43 2.65 -20.09
N GLU A 263 12.55 1.71 -21.02
CA GLU A 263 12.19 0.30 -20.86
C GLU A 263 12.96 -0.37 -19.70
N ASP A 264 14.29 -0.20 -19.65
CA ASP A 264 15.09 -0.73 -18.52
C ASP A 264 14.68 -0.08 -17.19
N GLY A 265 14.37 1.22 -17.23
CA GLY A 265 13.87 1.95 -16.08
C GLY A 265 12.54 1.39 -15.56
N ILE A 266 11.61 1.07 -16.47
CA ILE A 266 10.33 0.43 -16.14
C ILE A 266 10.59 -0.96 -15.54
N ALA A 267 11.41 -1.80 -16.18
CA ALA A 267 11.74 -3.13 -15.67
C ALA A 267 12.36 -3.07 -14.25
N SER A 268 13.29 -2.16 -14.03
CA SER A 268 13.90 -1.92 -12.72
C SER A 268 12.89 -1.43 -11.67
N PHE A 269 11.87 -0.66 -12.07
CA PHE A 269 10.78 -0.26 -11.17
C PHE A 269 9.86 -1.44 -10.83
N SER A 270 9.56 -2.33 -11.77
CA SER A 270 8.81 -3.56 -11.50
C SER A 270 9.53 -4.45 -10.49
N GLU A 271 10.85 -4.65 -10.66
CA GLU A 271 11.67 -5.35 -9.66
C GLU A 271 11.63 -4.66 -8.28
N ALA A 272 11.60 -3.32 -8.25
CA ALA A 272 11.51 -2.56 -7.02
C ALA A 272 10.15 -2.76 -6.31
N ILE A 273 9.05 -2.90 -7.07
CA ILE A 273 7.72 -3.21 -6.54
C ILE A 273 7.70 -4.63 -5.95
N ASP A 274 8.24 -5.61 -6.66
CA ASP A 274 8.29 -7.01 -6.23
C ASP A 274 9.12 -7.18 -4.95
N ASN A 275 10.17 -6.38 -4.80
CA ASN A 275 11.03 -6.36 -3.63
C ASN A 275 10.49 -5.47 -2.49
N GLY A 276 9.31 -4.85 -2.65
CA GLY A 276 8.70 -3.96 -1.66
C GLY A 276 9.36 -2.59 -1.52
N GLU A 277 10.41 -2.29 -2.30
CA GLU A 277 11.16 -1.04 -2.18
C GLU A 277 10.26 0.20 -2.35
N ILE A 278 9.32 0.16 -3.29
CA ILE A 278 8.46 1.29 -3.66
C ILE A 278 7.07 0.79 -4.08
N SER A 279 6.02 1.59 -3.89
CA SER A 279 4.69 1.24 -4.38
C SER A 279 4.48 1.75 -5.81
N VAL A 280 3.67 1.02 -6.58
CA VAL A 280 3.28 1.40 -7.95
C VAL A 280 2.65 2.80 -8.00
N GLU A 281 1.79 3.13 -7.04
CA GLU A 281 1.13 4.45 -6.96
C GLU A 281 2.15 5.58 -6.76
N LEU A 282 3.19 5.36 -5.96
CA LEU A 282 4.24 6.35 -5.75
C LEU A 282 5.10 6.52 -7.02
N ILE A 283 5.32 5.46 -7.80
CA ILE A 283 5.98 5.54 -9.11
C ILE A 283 5.14 6.40 -10.06
N ILE A 284 3.85 6.09 -10.23
CA ILE A 284 2.94 6.82 -11.12
C ILE A 284 2.91 8.32 -10.76
N GLN A 285 2.69 8.64 -9.49
CA GLN A 285 2.68 10.03 -9.00
C GLN A 285 4.00 10.76 -9.24
N SER A 286 5.12 10.11 -8.91
CA SER A 286 6.44 10.70 -9.09
C SER A 286 6.75 10.94 -10.57
N ALA A 287 6.40 9.97 -11.42
CA ALA A 287 6.61 10.06 -12.86
C ALA A 287 5.86 11.25 -13.47
N PHE A 288 4.57 11.42 -13.13
CA PHE A 288 3.78 12.56 -13.60
C PHE A 288 4.26 13.91 -13.03
N LEU A 289 4.66 13.97 -11.76
CA LEU A 289 5.30 15.16 -11.18
C LEU A 289 6.61 15.52 -11.89
N PHE A 290 7.43 14.52 -12.22
CA PHE A 290 8.70 14.74 -12.89
C PHE A 290 8.50 15.15 -14.35
N ALA A 291 7.54 14.56 -15.05
CA ALA A 291 7.16 14.97 -16.39
C ALA A 291 6.75 16.45 -16.41
N ASP A 292 5.79 16.85 -15.57
CA ASP A 292 5.38 18.25 -15.43
C ASP A 292 6.56 19.18 -15.10
N SER A 293 7.39 18.79 -14.13
CA SER A 293 8.52 19.60 -13.70
C SER A 293 9.58 19.74 -14.79
N TYR A 294 9.81 18.71 -15.62
CA TYR A 294 10.77 18.79 -16.72
C TYR A 294 10.24 19.63 -17.87
N TYR A 295 8.96 19.46 -18.23
CA TYR A 295 8.28 20.32 -19.21
C TYR A 295 8.38 21.80 -18.84
N GLN A 296 8.13 22.14 -17.58
CA GLN A 296 8.21 23.52 -17.04
C GLN A 296 9.63 24.14 -17.00
N ASN A 297 10.65 23.33 -17.28
CA ASN A 297 12.04 23.77 -17.41
C ASN A 297 12.60 23.48 -18.81
N ASP A 298 11.72 23.36 -19.81
CA ASP A 298 12.05 23.18 -21.23
C ASP A 298 12.86 21.91 -21.54
N ASP A 299 12.78 20.88 -20.68
CA ASP A 299 13.44 19.58 -20.86
C ASP A 299 12.44 18.54 -21.38
N LEU A 300 12.10 18.68 -22.66
CA LEU A 300 11.07 17.85 -23.31
C LEU A 300 11.46 16.36 -23.34
N GLU A 301 12.75 16.05 -23.53
CA GLU A 301 13.23 14.68 -23.62
C GLU A 301 12.99 13.91 -22.31
N ARG A 302 13.39 14.49 -21.17
CA ARG A 302 13.12 13.88 -19.86
C ARG A 302 11.64 13.90 -19.51
N SER A 303 10.92 14.94 -19.92
CA SER A 303 9.49 15.03 -19.70
C SER A 303 8.74 13.86 -20.36
N LEU A 304 9.06 13.56 -21.62
CA LEU A 304 8.49 12.44 -22.36
C LEU A 304 8.87 11.09 -21.74
N ALA A 305 10.15 10.91 -21.36
CA ALA A 305 10.62 9.68 -20.73
C ALA A 305 9.88 9.36 -19.42
N TRP A 306 9.65 10.37 -18.58
CA TRP A 306 8.89 10.20 -17.34
C TRP A 306 7.39 10.04 -17.58
N LEU A 307 6.81 10.71 -18.59
CA LEU A 307 5.41 10.51 -18.97
C LEU A 307 5.18 9.06 -19.43
N GLU A 308 6.06 8.52 -20.27
CA GLU A 308 5.99 7.14 -20.76
C GLU A 308 6.03 6.13 -19.60
N ALA A 309 6.98 6.29 -18.68
CA ALA A 309 7.04 5.44 -17.48
C ALA A 309 5.76 5.54 -16.64
N GLY A 310 5.24 6.76 -16.43
CA GLY A 310 4.01 6.99 -15.66
C GLY A 310 2.78 6.37 -16.31
N LEU A 311 2.61 6.50 -17.63
CA LEU A 311 1.50 5.90 -18.38
C LEU A 311 1.58 4.38 -18.42
N SER A 312 2.78 3.81 -18.53
CA SER A 312 3.00 2.36 -18.50
C SER A 312 2.50 1.74 -17.18
N PHE A 313 2.98 2.25 -16.04
CA PHE A 313 2.52 1.79 -14.73
C PHE A 313 1.07 2.17 -14.43
N GLY A 314 0.62 3.34 -14.90
CA GLY A 314 -0.77 3.75 -14.80
C GLY A 314 -1.70 2.74 -15.48
N LYS A 315 -1.27 2.21 -16.63
CA LYS A 315 -2.06 1.25 -17.40
C LYS A 315 -2.18 -0.09 -16.73
N GLU A 316 -1.03 -0.65 -16.33
CA GLU A 316 -1.00 -1.89 -15.57
C GLU A 316 -1.86 -1.78 -14.30
N TYR A 317 -1.74 -0.66 -13.58
CA TYR A 317 -2.53 -0.42 -12.37
C TYR A 317 -4.04 -0.40 -12.68
N TYR A 318 -4.47 0.37 -13.69
CA TYR A 318 -5.88 0.48 -14.06
C TYR A 318 -6.48 -0.86 -14.47
N GLU A 319 -5.80 -1.60 -15.36
CA GLU A 319 -6.28 -2.89 -15.86
C GLU A 319 -6.41 -3.91 -14.71
N ASN A 320 -5.40 -3.97 -13.83
CA ASN A 320 -5.45 -4.81 -12.63
C ASN A 320 -6.61 -4.44 -11.70
N LYS A 321 -6.85 -3.15 -11.44
CA LYS A 321 -7.95 -2.71 -10.55
C LYS A 321 -9.31 -2.99 -11.15
N GLN A 322 -9.45 -2.86 -12.45
CA GLN A 322 -10.68 -3.15 -13.15
C GLN A 322 -11.02 -4.65 -13.11
N GLU A 323 -10.04 -5.52 -13.34
CA GLU A 323 -10.19 -6.97 -13.23
C GLU A 323 -10.64 -7.37 -11.82
N VAL A 324 -9.90 -6.92 -10.79
CA VAL A 324 -10.24 -7.18 -9.39
C VAL A 324 -11.65 -6.70 -9.07
N LEU A 325 -12.01 -5.46 -9.41
CA LEU A 325 -13.36 -4.94 -9.13
C LEU A 325 -14.45 -5.78 -9.81
N ASN A 326 -14.22 -6.26 -11.02
CA ASN A 326 -15.19 -7.09 -11.74
C ASN A 326 -15.39 -8.46 -11.07
N ASP A 327 -14.34 -9.07 -10.55
CA ASP A 327 -14.43 -10.35 -9.83
C ASP A 327 -15.23 -10.20 -8.53
N PHE A 328 -15.10 -9.06 -7.85
CA PHE A 328 -15.75 -8.80 -6.57
C PHE A 328 -17.14 -8.19 -6.65
N LYS A 329 -17.63 -7.74 -7.83
CA LYS A 329 -19.00 -7.20 -8.02
C LYS A 329 -20.14 -8.13 -7.56
N LYS A 330 -19.83 -9.37 -7.18
CA LYS A 330 -20.78 -10.35 -6.60
C LYS A 330 -20.92 -10.27 -5.07
N ASN A 331 -20.03 -9.56 -4.34
CA ASN A 331 -20.01 -9.54 -2.87
C ASN A 331 -19.95 -8.10 -2.31
N ASN A 332 -21.12 -7.57 -1.89
CA ASN A 332 -21.35 -6.13 -1.69
C ASN A 332 -20.38 -5.45 -0.69
N GLU A 333 -19.93 -6.15 0.35
CA GLU A 333 -19.16 -5.55 1.45
C GLU A 333 -17.68 -5.27 1.10
N LEU A 334 -17.10 -5.99 0.13
CA LEU A 334 -15.71 -5.80 -0.29
C LEU A 334 -15.59 -4.85 -1.49
N VAL A 335 -16.69 -4.67 -2.23
CA VAL A 335 -16.73 -3.88 -3.46
C VAL A 335 -16.31 -2.43 -3.20
N ASN A 336 -16.70 -1.82 -2.08
CA ASN A 336 -16.35 -0.43 -1.80
C ASN A 336 -14.84 -0.20 -1.65
N ALA A 337 -14.10 -1.09 -0.97
CA ALA A 337 -12.64 -0.99 -0.88
C ALA A 337 -11.97 -1.07 -2.27
N PHE A 338 -12.46 -1.94 -3.15
CA PHE A 338 -11.94 -2.05 -4.52
C PHE A 338 -12.42 -0.92 -5.44
N ARG A 339 -13.60 -0.33 -5.20
CA ARG A 339 -14.05 0.90 -5.88
C ARG A 339 -13.12 2.06 -5.56
N TYR A 340 -12.60 2.18 -4.33
CA TYR A 340 -11.59 3.18 -4.00
C TYR A 340 -10.27 2.98 -4.77
N ASP A 341 -9.87 1.75 -5.03
CA ASP A 341 -8.68 1.48 -5.87
C ASP A 341 -8.93 1.89 -7.33
N MET A 342 -10.13 1.59 -7.84
CA MET A 342 -10.54 2.00 -9.19
C MET A 342 -10.68 3.52 -9.32
N LEU A 343 -11.15 4.20 -8.27
CA LEU A 343 -11.19 5.65 -8.18
C LEU A 343 -9.77 6.23 -8.35
N ALA A 344 -8.80 5.69 -7.61
CA ALA A 344 -7.39 6.09 -7.71
C ALA A 344 -6.82 5.86 -9.11
N ALA A 345 -7.15 4.74 -9.76
CA ALA A 345 -6.69 4.44 -11.11
C ALA A 345 -7.21 5.46 -12.13
N ASN A 346 -8.50 5.78 -12.06
CA ASN A 346 -9.12 6.82 -12.90
C ASN A 346 -8.47 8.20 -12.68
N GLU A 347 -8.22 8.56 -11.42
CA GLU A 347 -7.55 9.80 -11.04
C GLU A 347 -6.14 9.92 -11.65
N PHE A 348 -5.34 8.84 -11.61
CA PHE A 348 -4.01 8.83 -12.21
C PHE A 348 -4.04 8.90 -13.74
N TYR A 349 -4.96 8.18 -14.37
CA TYR A 349 -5.14 8.26 -15.83
C TYR A 349 -5.54 9.65 -16.29
N ALA A 350 -6.50 10.29 -15.62
CA ALA A 350 -6.87 11.66 -15.92
C ALA A 350 -5.65 12.59 -15.86
N TRP A 351 -4.84 12.49 -14.81
CA TRP A 351 -3.62 13.29 -14.67
C TRP A 351 -2.58 12.99 -15.77
N GLY A 352 -2.28 11.71 -16.03
CA GLY A 352 -1.30 11.32 -17.04
C GLY A 352 -1.68 11.84 -18.44
N PHE A 353 -2.96 11.75 -18.81
CA PHE A 353 -3.43 12.24 -20.10
C PHE A 353 -3.54 13.76 -20.19
N ASP A 354 -3.76 14.47 -19.08
CA ASP A 354 -3.61 15.92 -19.07
C ASP A 354 -2.17 16.35 -19.39
N ILE A 355 -1.19 15.65 -18.80
CA ILE A 355 0.22 15.91 -19.10
C ILE A 355 0.53 15.57 -20.55
N LYS A 356 0.05 14.42 -21.06
CA LYS A 356 0.23 14.04 -22.47
C LYS A 356 -0.33 15.11 -23.41
N LEU A 357 -1.54 15.59 -23.15
CA LEU A 357 -2.17 16.67 -23.92
C LEU A 357 -1.35 17.97 -23.83
N LYS A 358 -0.85 18.32 -22.64
CA LYS A 358 0.00 19.51 -22.43
C LYS A 358 1.31 19.44 -23.19
N ILE A 359 1.97 18.28 -23.20
CA ILE A 359 3.26 18.08 -23.86
C ILE A 359 3.09 17.99 -25.38
N ASN A 360 2.14 17.19 -25.85
CA ASN A 360 1.98 16.85 -27.27
C ASN A 360 1.07 17.83 -28.02
N GLY A 361 0.23 18.59 -27.31
CA GLY A 361 -0.82 19.44 -27.89
C GLY A 361 -2.03 18.67 -28.43
N CYS A 362 -2.00 17.33 -28.45
CA CYS A 362 -3.10 16.48 -28.87
C CYS A 362 -3.08 15.12 -28.14
N LEU A 363 -4.19 14.39 -28.28
CA LEU A 363 -4.34 13.00 -27.85
C LEU A 363 -4.45 12.12 -29.09
N GLU A 364 -3.91 10.90 -29.01
CA GLU A 364 -3.84 10.00 -30.15
C GLU A 364 -5.15 9.23 -30.35
N ASN A 365 -5.90 8.97 -29.26
CA ASN A 365 -7.12 8.18 -29.27
C ASN A 365 -8.17 8.72 -28.29
N GLU A 366 -9.46 8.45 -28.53
CA GLU A 366 -10.55 8.84 -27.61
C GLU A 366 -10.43 8.22 -26.22
N ASN A 367 -9.82 7.03 -26.13
CA ASN A 367 -9.55 6.38 -24.85
C ASN A 367 -8.52 7.12 -24.00
N GLU A 368 -7.83 8.13 -24.53
CA GLU A 368 -6.90 8.96 -23.78
C GLU A 368 -7.58 10.22 -23.23
N ASN A 369 -8.90 10.37 -23.39
CA ASN A 369 -9.59 11.58 -22.95
C ASN A 369 -9.65 11.67 -21.41
N PRO A 370 -8.98 12.65 -20.76
CA PRO A 370 -8.97 12.79 -19.31
C PRO A 370 -10.37 13.06 -18.73
N THR A 371 -11.28 13.66 -19.51
CA THR A 371 -12.67 13.93 -19.09
C THR A 371 -13.44 12.65 -18.80
N LYS A 372 -13.20 11.59 -19.58
CA LYS A 372 -13.82 10.28 -19.39
C LYS A 372 -13.47 9.74 -17.99
N TYR A 373 -12.19 9.67 -17.68
CA TYR A 373 -11.70 9.14 -16.41
C TYR A 373 -12.13 9.97 -15.20
N ARG A 374 -12.22 11.30 -15.34
CA ARG A 374 -12.81 12.16 -14.29
C ARG A 374 -14.29 11.87 -14.07
N SER A 375 -15.03 11.59 -15.13
CA SER A 375 -16.46 11.26 -15.04
C SER A 375 -16.65 9.90 -14.37
N ASP A 376 -15.84 8.91 -14.75
CA ASP A 376 -15.84 7.58 -14.13
C ASP A 376 -15.47 7.66 -12.63
N ALA A 377 -14.50 8.50 -12.27
CA ALA A 377 -14.14 8.78 -10.87
C ALA A 377 -15.31 9.41 -10.09
N LYS A 378 -16.01 10.41 -10.65
CA LYS A 378 -17.19 11.01 -10.01
C LYS A 378 -18.30 10.00 -9.79
N TYR A 379 -18.58 9.17 -10.79
CA TYR A 379 -19.58 8.11 -10.70
C TYR A 379 -19.24 7.10 -9.60
N LEU A 380 -17.97 6.67 -9.49
CA LEU A 380 -17.53 5.79 -8.41
C LEU A 380 -17.73 6.39 -7.02
N ILE A 381 -17.50 7.71 -6.86
CA ILE A 381 -17.74 8.40 -5.58
C ILE A 381 -19.23 8.36 -5.22
N GLU A 382 -20.12 8.54 -6.19
CA GLU A 382 -21.57 8.44 -5.98
C GLU A 382 -21.98 7.01 -5.59
N GLU A 383 -21.50 6.00 -6.31
CA GLU A 383 -21.77 4.60 -5.97
C GLU A 383 -21.30 4.22 -4.57
N ILE A 384 -20.14 4.74 -4.14
CA ILE A 384 -19.61 4.48 -2.80
C ILE A 384 -20.52 5.09 -1.74
N LYS A 385 -21.04 6.30 -1.97
CA LYS A 385 -21.94 6.98 -1.03
C LYS A 385 -23.30 6.28 -0.92
N ASP A 386 -23.84 5.80 -2.03
CA ASP A 386 -25.15 5.14 -2.06
C ASP A 386 -25.14 3.73 -1.40
N ASN A 387 -23.95 3.14 -1.20
CA ASN A 387 -23.78 1.85 -0.53
C ASN A 387 -23.37 1.96 0.96
N LYS A 388 -23.46 3.16 1.54
CA LYS A 388 -23.41 3.39 3.00
C LYS A 388 -24.83 3.54 3.53
#